data_AF-A0A5N8ZBN6-F1
#
_entry.id   AF-A0A5N8ZBN6-F1
#
_cell.length_a   1.000
_cell.length_b   1.000
_cell.length_c   1.000
_cell.angle_alpha   90.00
_cell.angle_beta   90.00
_cell.angle_gamma   90.00
#
_symmetry.space_group_name_H-M   'P 1'
#
loop_
_entity.id
_entity.type
_entity.pdbx_description
1 polymer ?
#
loop_
_entity_poly.entity_id
_entity_poly.type
_entity_poly.pdbx_seq_one_letter_code
_entity_poly.pdbx_strand_id
1 'polypeptide(L)'
;MPIIGAVVALSAENKSPVKGFFVRSDKKDHGTQKRIEGNIKSGSSVIVLDDTISTGGSLIQAMDSVIDFGCQIKLVLSVLDRKMGGREKIENQGIKYESIFEINSQGEFV
;
A
#
# COMPACT_ATOMS: atom_id res chain seq x y z
N MET A 1 -2.75 6.13 8.28
CA MET A 1 -1.67 6.14 9.28
C MET A 1 -1.81 5.09 10.38
N PRO A 2 -3.02 4.71 10.85
CA PRO A 2 -3.15 3.72 11.93
C PRO A 2 -2.51 2.36 11.63
N ILE A 3 -2.72 1.80 10.42
CA ILE A 3 -2.22 0.47 10.05
C ILE A 3 -0.69 0.38 10.04
N ILE A 4 0.00 1.38 9.48
CA ILE A 4 1.47 1.42 9.44
C ILE A 4 2.06 1.50 10.85
N GLY A 5 1.47 2.32 11.73
CA GLY A 5 1.90 2.42 13.12
C GLY A 5 1.81 1.09 13.86
N ALA A 6 0.69 0.38 13.71
CA ALA A 6 0.49 -0.93 14.32
C ALA A 6 1.49 -1.97 13.79
N VAL A 7 1.71 -2.02 12.47
CA VAL A 7 2.66 -2.97 11.87
C VAL A 7 4.09 -2.71 12.35
N VAL A 8 4.53 -1.45 12.40
CA VAL A 8 5.85 -1.10 12.91
C VAL A 8 6.00 -1.50 14.38
N ALA A 9 5.02 -1.18 15.23
CA ALA A 9 5.05 -1.53 16.64
C ALA A 9 5.12 -3.05 16.88
N LEU A 10 4.21 -3.80 16.25
CA LEU A 10 4.15 -5.26 16.37
C LEU A 10 5.39 -5.95 15.79
N SER A 11 5.98 -5.40 14.74
CA SER A 11 7.22 -5.95 14.15
C SER A 11 8.40 -5.89 15.13
N ALA A 12 8.48 -4.82 15.93
CA ALA A 12 9.51 -4.67 16.94
C ALA A 12 9.31 -5.66 18.10
N GLU A 13 8.06 -5.85 18.53
CA GLU A 13 7.69 -6.86 19.53
C GLU A 13 8.02 -8.29 19.07
N ASN A 14 7.78 -8.57 17.79
CA ASN A 14 8.11 -9.85 17.14
C ASN A 14 9.61 -10.02 16.81
N LYS A 15 10.49 -9.14 17.30
CA LYS A 15 11.95 -9.16 17.08
C LYS A 15 12.36 -9.15 15.60
N SER A 16 11.52 -8.61 14.72
CA SER A 16 11.79 -8.44 13.29
C SER A 16 11.34 -7.04 12.85
N PRO A 17 12.04 -5.98 13.31
CA PRO A 17 11.56 -4.62 13.15
C PRO A 17 11.55 -4.18 11.69
N VAL A 18 10.43 -3.60 11.25
CA VAL A 18 10.30 -2.95 9.94
C VAL A 18 10.22 -1.44 10.09
N LYS A 19 10.59 -0.73 9.01
CA LYS A 19 10.46 0.73 8.93
C LYS A 19 9.12 1.09 8.30
N GLY A 20 8.46 2.10 8.84
CA GLY A 20 7.23 2.67 8.29
C GLY A 20 7.51 3.85 7.36
N PHE A 21 6.67 3.99 6.35
CA PHE A 21 6.54 5.17 5.51
C PHE A 21 5.08 5.33 5.10
N PHE A 22 4.74 6.48 4.53
CA PHE A 22 3.44 6.68 3.91
C PHE A 22 3.48 7.64 2.74
N VAL A 23 2.48 7.52 1.87
CA VAL A 23 2.27 8.42 0.74
C VAL A 23 1.20 9.43 1.12
N ARG A 24 1.48 10.73 0.96
CA ARG A 24 0.51 11.80 1.17
C ARG A 24 -0.45 11.87 -0.01
N SER A 25 -1.73 12.14 0.27
CA SER A 25 -2.73 12.37 -0.77
C SER A 25 -2.54 13.76 -1.41
N ASP A 26 -2.75 13.86 -2.72
CA ASP A 26 -2.60 15.08 -3.49
C ASP A 26 -3.72 16.08 -3.17
N LYS A 27 -3.52 16.88 -2.11
CA LYS A 27 -4.19 18.17 -1.95
C LYS A 27 -3.19 19.20 -1.42
N LYS A 28 -2.43 19.80 -2.35
CA LYS A 28 -2.20 21.27 -2.52
C LYS A 28 -0.83 21.62 -3.10
N ASP A 29 -0.90 22.50 -4.10
CA ASP A 29 0.02 23.56 -4.53
C ASP A 29 1.46 23.27 -4.97
N HIS A 30 1.74 23.88 -6.13
CA HIS A 30 3.02 24.26 -6.71
C HIS A 30 4.25 24.10 -5.82
N GLY A 31 4.94 22.97 -6.02
CA GLY A 31 6.29 22.74 -5.52
C GLY A 31 6.73 21.33 -5.87
N THR A 32 8.05 21.11 -6.03
CA THR A 32 8.71 19.81 -6.17
C THR A 32 8.55 18.98 -4.88
N GLN A 33 7.32 18.62 -4.52
CA GLN A 33 6.99 18.02 -3.23
C GLN A 33 7.15 16.51 -3.28
N LYS A 34 8.06 16.01 -2.43
CA LYS A 34 8.18 14.57 -2.14
C LYS A 34 6.83 14.08 -1.58
N ARG A 35 6.19 13.12 -2.26
CA ARG A 35 4.92 12.51 -1.81
C ARG A 35 5.10 11.49 -0.69
N ILE A 36 6.34 11.07 -0.43
CA ILE A 36 6.68 10.01 0.52
C ILE A 36 7.27 10.60 1.79
N GLU A 37 6.72 10.20 2.94
CA GLU A 37 7.14 10.57 4.28
C GLU A 37 7.56 9.32 5.06
N GLY A 38 8.65 9.39 5.83
CA GLY A 38 9.16 8.28 6.64
C GLY A 38 10.57 7.83 6.28
N ASN A 39 11.04 6.76 6.93
CA ASN A 39 12.44 6.31 6.81
C ASN A 39 12.62 5.30 5.67
N ILE A 40 12.53 5.80 4.44
CA ILE A 40 12.63 5.03 3.19
C ILE A 40 13.68 5.66 2.27
N LYS A 41 14.40 4.81 1.52
CA LYS A 41 15.44 5.22 0.56
C LYS A 41 15.16 4.63 -0.81
N SER A 42 15.56 5.33 -1.86
CA SER A 42 15.59 4.77 -3.21
C SER A 42 16.36 3.44 -3.23
N GLY A 43 15.91 2.48 -4.02
CA GLY A 43 16.40 1.10 -4.06
C GLY A 43 15.84 0.18 -2.98
N SER A 44 15.06 0.68 -2.01
CA SER A 44 14.44 -0.17 -0.98
C SER A 44 13.39 -1.10 -1.57
N SER A 45 13.39 -2.36 -1.11
CA SER A 45 12.25 -3.27 -1.31
C SER A 45 11.17 -2.97 -0.27
N VAL A 46 9.92 -2.83 -0.69
CA VAL A 46 8.81 -2.42 0.18
C VAL A 46 7.56 -3.27 -0.01
N ILE A 47 6.73 -3.28 1.03
CA ILE A 47 5.36 -3.79 1.00
C ILE A 47 4.45 -2.57 1.15
N VAL A 48 3.45 -2.46 0.28
CA VAL A 48 2.42 -1.42 0.37
C VAL A 48 1.20 -2.01 1.08
N LEU A 49 0.69 -1.28 2.07
CA LEU A 49 -0.46 -1.68 2.88
C LEU A 49 -1.61 -0.70 2.67
N ASP A 50 -2.83 -1.23 2.51
CA ASP A 50 -4.06 -0.44 2.52
C ASP A 50 -5.13 -1.10 3.40
N ASP A 51 -6.11 -0.33 3.88
CA ASP A 51 -7.20 -0.91 4.67
C ASP A 51 -8.16 -1.71 3.79
N THR A 52 -8.52 -1.14 2.65
CA THR A 52 -9.58 -1.66 1.79
C THR A 52 -9.25 -1.37 0.34
N ILE A 53 -9.35 -2.37 -0.52
CA ILE A 53 -9.32 -2.16 -1.96
C ILE A 53 -10.73 -2.24 -2.55
N SER A 54 -11.02 -1.32 -3.47
CA SER A 54 -12.20 -1.37 -4.33
C SER A 54 -11.75 -1.44 -5.80
N THR A 55 -11.75 -0.32 -6.51
CA THR A 55 -11.33 -0.24 -7.91
C THR A 55 -9.81 -0.06 -8.07
N GLY A 56 -9.08 0.10 -6.95
CA GLY A 56 -7.62 0.24 -6.90
C GLY A 56 -7.06 1.63 -7.22
N GLY A 57 -7.87 2.61 -7.65
CA GLY A 57 -7.37 3.87 -8.21
C GLY A 57 -6.40 4.66 -7.30
N SER A 58 -6.79 4.93 -6.05
CA SER A 58 -5.96 5.66 -5.10
C SER A 58 -4.69 4.89 -4.72
N LEU A 59 -4.80 3.58 -4.56
CA LEU A 59 -3.68 2.71 -4.20
C LEU A 59 -2.65 2.65 -5.34
N ILE A 60 -3.10 2.58 -6.59
CA ILE A 60 -2.23 2.61 -7.76
C ILE A 60 -1.46 3.93 -7.83
N GLN A 61 -2.11 5.09 -7.62
CA GLN A 61 -1.41 6.38 -7.58
C GLN A 61 -0.34 6.44 -6.45
N ALA A 62 -0.63 5.81 -5.32
CA ALA A 62 0.35 5.68 -4.24
C ALA A 62 1.52 4.75 -4.63
N MET A 63 1.24 3.62 -5.29
CA MET A 63 2.25 2.71 -5.83
C MET A 63 3.14 3.40 -6.86
N ASP A 64 2.57 4.17 -7.79
CA ASP A 64 3.31 4.95 -8.78
C ASP A 64 4.30 5.89 -8.10
N SER A 65 3.86 6.58 -7.03
CA SER A 65 4.73 7.46 -6.24
C SER A 65 5.92 6.72 -5.61
N VAL A 66 5.70 5.48 -5.16
CA VAL A 66 6.72 4.63 -4.55
C VAL A 66 7.72 4.13 -5.60
N ILE A 67 7.24 3.77 -6.80
CA ILE A 67 8.06 3.37 -7.93
C ILE A 67 8.88 4.57 -8.44
N ASP A 68 8.28 5.75 -8.58
CA ASP A 68 8.95 6.98 -9.01
C ASP A 68 10.04 7.44 -8.03
N PHE A 69 9.86 7.16 -6.73
CA PHE A 69 10.90 7.38 -5.72
C PHE A 69 12.07 6.38 -5.84
N GLY A 70 11.92 5.35 -6.69
CA GLY A 70 12.91 4.32 -6.98
C GLY A 70 12.86 3.13 -6.05
N CYS A 71 11.74 2.88 -5.36
CA CYS A 71 11.55 1.67 -4.57
C CYS A 71 11.00 0.51 -5.40
N GLN A 72 11.29 -0.72 -4.97
CA GLN A 72 10.75 -1.92 -5.57
C GLN A 72 9.60 -2.47 -4.70
N ILE A 73 8.38 -2.41 -5.20
CA ILE A 73 7.22 -3.00 -4.53
C ILE A 73 7.28 -4.52 -4.70
N LYS A 74 7.37 -5.26 -3.59
CA LYS A 74 7.40 -6.73 -3.59
C LYS A 74 6.03 -7.36 -3.38
N LEU A 75 5.15 -6.64 -2.68
CA LEU A 75 3.81 -7.09 -2.34
C LEU A 75 2.93 -5.86 -2.07
N VAL A 76 1.69 -5.95 -2.49
CA VAL A 76 0.60 -5.09 -2.02
C VAL A 76 -0.33 -5.95 -1.17
N LEU A 77 -0.66 -5.50 0.04
CA LEU A 77 -1.53 -6.22 0.96
C LEU A 77 -2.66 -5.30 1.41
N SER A 78 -3.90 -5.80 1.39
CA SER A 78 -5.04 -5.13 1.99
C SER A 78 -5.62 -5.93 3.16
N VAL A 79 -6.33 -5.26 4.07
CA VAL A 79 -7.14 -5.97 5.06
C VAL A 79 -8.39 -6.55 4.38
N LEU A 80 -9.03 -5.80 3.49
CA LEU A 80 -10.28 -6.21 2.84
C LEU A 80 -10.27 -5.90 1.33
N ASP A 81 -10.53 -6.93 0.52
CA ASP A 81 -10.83 -6.79 -0.91
C ASP A 81 -12.33 -6.82 -1.19
N ARG A 82 -12.84 -5.79 -1.87
CA ARG A 82 -14.26 -5.68 -2.23
C ARG A 82 -14.61 -6.30 -3.60
N LYS A 83 -13.64 -6.94 -4.25
CA LYS A 83 -13.78 -7.60 -5.56
C LYS A 83 -14.34 -6.67 -6.66
N MET A 84 -13.87 -5.42 -6.68
CA MET A 84 -14.30 -4.40 -7.65
C MET A 84 -13.25 -4.10 -8.72
N GLY A 85 -12.39 -5.07 -9.05
CA GLY A 85 -11.39 -4.95 -10.12
C GLY A 85 -10.03 -4.39 -9.70
N GLY A 86 -9.81 -4.16 -8.40
CA GLY A 86 -8.56 -3.59 -7.88
C GLY A 86 -7.39 -4.56 -7.95
N ARG A 87 -7.60 -5.83 -7.55
CA ARG A 87 -6.61 -6.91 -7.60
C ARG A 87 -6.02 -7.04 -9.00
N GLU A 88 -6.89 -7.19 -9.99
CA GLU A 88 -6.50 -7.45 -11.38
C GLU A 88 -5.65 -6.30 -11.93
N LYS A 89 -5.97 -5.05 -11.58
CA LYS A 89 -5.16 -3.90 -12.01
C LYS A 89 -3.76 -3.90 -11.40
N ILE A 90 -3.62 -4.31 -10.13
CA ILE A 90 -2.32 -4.39 -9.47
C ILE A 90 -1.50 -5.55 -10.05
N GLU A 91 -2.11 -6.72 -10.19
CA GLU A 91 -1.44 -7.91 -10.73
C GLU A 91 -1.03 -7.74 -12.20
N ASN A 92 -1.83 -7.02 -13.00
CA ASN A 92 -1.49 -6.67 -14.38
C ASN A 92 -0.26 -5.76 -14.49
N GLN A 93 0.16 -5.08 -13.42
CA GLN A 93 1.42 -4.35 -13.35
C GLN A 93 2.61 -5.26 -12.97
N GLY A 94 2.40 -6.57 -12.85
CA GLY A 94 3.41 -7.54 -12.43
C GLY A 94 3.71 -7.50 -10.94
N ILE A 95 2.85 -6.87 -10.13
CA ILE A 95 3.03 -6.74 -8.69
C ILE A 95 2.10 -7.71 -7.98
N LYS A 96 2.66 -8.54 -7.10
CA LYS A 96 1.87 -9.48 -6.30
C LYS A 96 0.91 -8.72 -5.38
N TYR A 97 -0.34 -9.19 -5.32
CA TYR A 97 -1.35 -8.67 -4.41
C TYR A 97 -1.93 -9.80 -3.54
N GLU A 98 -2.21 -9.48 -2.27
CA GLU A 98 -2.87 -10.37 -1.32
C GLU A 98 -3.89 -9.58 -0.47
N SER A 99 -4.89 -10.26 0.09
CA SER A 99 -5.85 -9.67 1.03
C SER A 99 -6.14 -10.61 2.18
N ILE A 100 -6.40 -10.07 3.37
CA ILE A 100 -6.76 -10.89 4.54
C ILE A 100 -8.21 -11.40 4.41
N PHE A 101 -9.12 -10.53 3.97
CA PHE A 101 -10.53 -10.85 3.76
C PHE A 101 -10.95 -10.43 2.35
N GLU A 102 -11.93 -11.14 1.78
CA GLU A 102 -12.63 -10.74 0.56
C GLU A 102 -14.13 -10.63 0.86
N ILE A 103 -14.83 -9.68 0.22
CA ILE A 103 -16.29 -9.64 0.19
C ILE A 103 -16.82 -9.65 -1.23
N ASN A 104 -17.96 -10.31 -1.43
CA ASN A 104 -18.68 -10.28 -2.71
C ASN A 104 -19.51 -8.99 -2.88
N SER A 105 -20.19 -8.86 -4.02
CA SER A 105 -21.06 -7.70 -4.31
C SER A 105 -22.22 -7.50 -3.34
N GLN A 106 -22.59 -8.54 -2.58
CA GLN A 106 -23.65 -8.54 -1.58
C GLN A 106 -23.13 -8.17 -0.18
N GLY A 107 -21.80 -8.02 -0.03
CA GLY A 107 -21.15 -7.69 1.24
C GLY A 107 -20.85 -8.90 2.14
N GLU A 108 -20.91 -10.11 1.59
CA GLU A 108 -20.64 -11.36 2.32
C GLU A 108 -19.18 -11.77 2.16
N PHE A 109 -18.55 -12.31 3.22
CA PHE A 109 -17.20 -12.83 3.16
C PHE A 109 -17.10 -14.06 2.26
N VAL A 110 -16.04 -14.13 1.44
CA VAL A 110 -15.77 -15.22 0.49
C VAL A 110 -14.32 -15.68 0.50
#